data_AF-A0A2E4C811-F1
#
_entry.id   AF-A0A2E4C811-F1
#
_cell.length_a   1.000
_cell.length_b   1.000
_cell.length_c   1.000
_cell.angle_alpha   90.00
_cell.angle_beta   90.00
_cell.angle_gamma   90.00
#
_symmetry.space_group_name_H-M   'P 1'
#
loop_
_entity.id
_entity.type
_entity.pdbx_description
1 polymer ?
#
loop_
_entity_poly.entity_id
_entity_poly.type
_entity_poly.pdbx_seq_one_letter_code
_entity_poly.pdbx_strand_id
1 'polypeptide(L)'
;DEPTAGLDLVGREQLVSSLASVASDPQTPATLLVTHHTDEIPPGFTHGLLLREGQPLASGPINEVLTADSLSECFGLRLQLENRDGRWLSWTTG
;
A
#
# COMPACT_ATOMS: atom_id res chain seq x y z
N ASP A 1 -2.84 11.36 -5.05
CA ASP A 1 -4.25 11.04 -4.85
C ASP A 1 -4.58 9.99 -5.91
N GLU A 2 -4.56 8.72 -5.52
CA GLU A 2 -4.80 7.53 -6.37
C GLU A 2 -4.21 7.58 -7.79
N PRO A 3 -2.86 7.57 -7.93
CA PRO A 3 -2.20 7.81 -9.21
C PRO A 3 -2.43 6.71 -10.25
N THR A 4 -2.95 5.56 -9.84
CA THR A 4 -3.27 4.39 -10.66
C THR A 4 -4.70 4.40 -11.19
N ALA A 5 -5.55 5.33 -10.74
CA ALA A 5 -6.95 5.37 -11.12
C ALA A 5 -7.11 5.49 -12.66
N GLY A 6 -7.76 4.49 -13.27
CA GLY A 6 -7.99 4.45 -14.71
C GLY A 6 -6.84 3.87 -15.56
N LEU A 7 -5.77 3.37 -14.95
CA LEU A 7 -4.71 2.66 -15.66
C LEU A 7 -5.10 1.21 -15.92
N ASP A 8 -4.72 0.70 -17.09
CA ASP A 8 -4.72 -0.74 -17.35
C ASP A 8 -3.57 -1.43 -16.58
N LEU A 9 -3.48 -2.75 -16.70
CA LEU A 9 -2.44 -3.52 -16.02
C LEU A 9 -1.03 -3.00 -16.36
N VAL A 10 -0.78 -2.67 -17.63
CA VAL A 10 0.54 -2.22 -18.09
C VAL A 10 0.87 -0.86 -17.49
N GLY A 11 -0.07 0.08 -17.54
CA GLY A 11 0.08 1.42 -16.96
C GLY A 11 0.33 1.36 -15.46
N ARG A 12 -0.41 0.51 -14.73
CA ARG A 12 -0.21 0.34 -13.28
C ARG A 12 1.18 -0.21 -12.96
N GLU A 13 1.64 -1.25 -13.66
CA GLU A 13 2.97 -1.81 -13.40
C GLU A 13 4.09 -0.82 -13.72
N GLN A 14 3.95 -0.02 -14.78
CA GLN A 14 4.91 1.05 -15.10
C GLN A 14 4.96 2.12 -14.00
N LEU A 15 3.80 2.51 -13.46
CA LEU A 15 3.72 3.47 -12.37
C LEU A 15 4.34 2.92 -11.09
N VAL A 16 3.98 1.69 -10.68
CA VAL A 16 4.54 1.04 -9.49
C VAL A 16 6.06 0.92 -9.60
N SER A 17 6.58 0.51 -10.77
CA SER A 17 8.03 0.42 -11.00
C SER A 17 8.72 1.79 -10.93
N SER A 18 8.08 2.84 -11.45
CA SER A 18 8.59 4.21 -11.40
C SER A 18 8.63 4.73 -9.96
N LEU A 19 7.57 4.49 -9.19
CA LEU A 19 7.51 4.85 -7.77
C LEU A 19 8.50 4.07 -6.91
N ALA A 20 8.77 2.79 -7.22
CA ALA A 20 9.81 2.01 -6.56
C ALA A 20 11.21 2.60 -6.80
N SER A 21 11.47 3.09 -8.01
CA SER A 21 12.72 3.77 -8.34
C SER A 21 12.87 5.07 -7.53
N VAL A 22 11.79 5.85 -7.42
CA VAL A 22 11.74 7.07 -6.59
C VAL A 22 11.97 6.76 -5.11
N ALA A 23 11.34 5.71 -4.58
CA ALA A 23 11.44 5.32 -3.17
C ALA A 23 12.83 4.77 -2.78
N SER A 24 13.61 4.27 -3.75
CA SER A 24 14.95 3.73 -3.52
C SER A 24 16.08 4.75 -3.70
N ASP A 25 15.81 5.91 -4.28
CA ASP A 25 16.79 6.98 -4.44
C ASP A 25 16.93 7.80 -3.13
N PRO A 26 18.10 7.77 -2.47
CA PRO A 26 18.34 8.51 -1.23
C PRO A 26 18.34 10.04 -1.38
N GLN A 27 18.37 10.56 -2.62
CA GLN A 27 18.22 11.99 -2.89
C GLN A 27 16.75 12.42 -3.01
N THR A 28 15.82 11.48 -3.12
CA THR A 28 14.39 11.79 -3.19
C THR A 28 13.91 12.35 -1.85
N PRO A 29 13.15 13.47 -1.85
CA PRO A 29 12.43 13.94 -0.66
C PRO A 29 11.47 12.88 -0.11
N ALA A 30 11.03 13.07 1.14
CA ALA A 30 9.98 12.24 1.71
C ALA A 30 8.75 12.19 0.79
N THR A 31 8.38 10.98 0.36
CA THR A 31 7.30 10.73 -0.60
C THR A 31 6.12 10.09 0.11
N LEU A 32 4.92 10.59 -0.14
CA LEU A 32 3.66 10.02 0.36
C LEU A 32 2.84 9.48 -0.81
N LEU A 33 2.48 8.19 -0.72
CA LEU A 33 1.54 7.54 -1.63
C LEU A 33 0.22 7.33 -0.89
N VAL A 34 -0.89 7.75 -1.50
CA VAL A 34 -2.24 7.50 -1.01
C VAL A 34 -2.90 6.51 -1.98
N THR A 35 -3.31 5.36 -1.46
CA THR A 35 -3.98 4.30 -2.21
C THR A 35 -4.93 3.53 -1.30
N HIS A 36 -5.97 2.95 -1.88
CA HIS A 36 -6.85 1.97 -1.24
C HIS A 36 -6.58 0.53 -1.71
N HIS A 37 -5.61 0.33 -2.60
CA HIS A 37 -5.20 -0.96 -3.14
C HIS A 37 -3.82 -1.36 -2.61
N THR A 38 -3.75 -2.44 -1.84
CA THR A 38 -2.48 -2.89 -1.25
C THR A 38 -1.45 -3.27 -2.31
N ASP A 39 -1.89 -3.77 -3.46
CA ASP A 39 -1.01 -4.17 -4.56
C ASP A 39 -0.41 -2.97 -5.30
N GLU A 40 -0.75 -1.74 -4.96
CA GLU A 40 -0.12 -0.56 -5.57
C GLU A 40 1.07 -0.05 -4.77
N ILE A 41 1.29 -0.59 -3.57
CA ILE A 41 2.37 -0.21 -2.67
C ILE A 41 3.70 -0.68 -3.28
N PRO A 42 4.58 0.23 -3.74
CA PRO A 42 5.84 -0.13 -4.36
C PRO A 42 6.85 -0.65 -3.33
N PRO A 43 7.76 -1.54 -3.73
CA PRO A 43 8.95 -1.84 -2.93
C PRO A 43 9.72 -0.56 -2.57
N GLY A 44 10.28 -0.52 -1.35
CA GLY A 44 11.04 0.63 -0.85
C GLY A 44 10.23 1.59 0.05
N PHE A 45 8.90 1.49 0.06
CA PHE A 45 8.09 2.18 1.09
C PHE A 45 8.31 1.53 2.46
N THR A 46 8.70 2.33 3.45
CA THR A 46 9.16 1.83 4.76
C THR A 46 8.12 1.98 5.87
N HIS A 47 7.20 2.94 5.74
CA HIS A 47 6.20 3.27 6.76
C HIS A 47 4.80 3.26 6.16
N GLY A 48 3.80 2.98 7.00
CA GLY A 48 2.38 3.03 6.65
C GLY A 48 1.58 3.90 7.61
N LEU A 49 0.43 4.35 7.14
CA LEU A 49 -0.64 4.96 7.93
C LEU A 49 -1.97 4.41 7.40
N LEU A 50 -2.71 3.70 8.25
CA LEU A 50 -4.10 3.31 7.97
C LEU A 50 -5.03 4.37 8.55
N LEU A 51 -5.99 4.81 7.74
CA LEU A 51 -7.01 5.78 8.11
C LEU A 51 -8.39 5.15 7.99
N ARG A 52 -9.20 5.30 9.05
CA ARG A 52 -10.62 4.94 9.05
C ARG A 52 -11.42 6.10 9.58
N GLU A 53 -12.46 6.52 8.85
CA GLU A 53 -13.33 7.64 9.23
C GLU A 53 -12.54 8.94 9.53
N GLY A 54 -11.45 9.17 8.78
CA GLY A 54 -10.58 10.34 8.96
C GLY A 54 -9.68 10.29 10.20
N GLN A 55 -9.65 9.18 10.93
CA GLN A 55 -8.80 8.98 12.11
C GLN A 55 -7.67 7.98 11.83
N PRO A 56 -6.45 8.21 12.35
CA PRO A 56 -5.38 7.21 12.35
C PRO A 56 -5.81 5.95 13.10
N LEU A 57 -5.79 4.82 12.41
CA LEU A 57 -6.00 3.49 13.00
C LEU A 57 -4.67 2.86 13.43
N ALA A 58 -3.67 2.90 12.55
CA ALA A 58 -2.32 2.39 12.81
C ALA A 58 -1.28 3.20 12.03
N SER A 59 -0.10 3.42 12.60
CA SER A 59 1.01 4.10 11.93
C SER A 59 2.35 3.62 12.46
N GLY A 60 3.35 3.51 11.57
CA GLY A 60 4.66 2.95 11.91
C GLY A 60 5.32 2.22 10.75
N PRO A 61 6.29 1.33 11.02
CA PRO A 61 6.90 0.48 10.00
C PRO A 61 5.85 -0.31 9.21
N ILE A 62 6.02 -0.39 7.90
CA ILE A 62 4.97 -0.91 7.00
C ILE A 62 4.56 -2.35 7.34
N ASN A 63 5.49 -3.19 7.78
CA ASN A 63 5.23 -4.58 8.16
C ASN A 63 4.48 -4.73 9.49
N GLU A 64 4.48 -3.69 10.33
CA GLU A 64 3.70 -3.64 11.58
C GLU A 64 2.31 -3.05 11.34
N VAL A 65 2.20 -2.15 10.36
CA VAL A 65 0.95 -1.48 10.00
C VAL A 65 0.08 -2.31 9.06
N LEU A 66 0.67 -2.94 8.04
CA LEU A 66 -0.05 -3.79 7.07
C LEU A 66 -0.08 -5.23 7.57
N THR A 67 -1.15 -5.56 8.29
CA THR A 67 -1.47 -6.92 8.72
C THR A 67 -2.88 -7.26 8.26
N ALA A 68 -3.20 -8.56 8.20
CA ALA A 68 -4.57 -8.99 7.90
C ALA A 68 -5.59 -8.40 8.89
N ASP A 69 -5.23 -8.34 10.18
CA ASP A 69 -6.10 -7.81 11.24
C ASP A 69 -6.34 -6.31 11.10
N SER A 70 -5.26 -5.52 10.97
CA SER A 70 -5.36 -4.06 10.84
C SER A 70 -6.07 -3.63 9.56
N LEU A 71 -5.85 -4.32 8.43
CA LEU A 71 -6.61 -4.07 7.20
C LEU A 71 -8.07 -4.48 7.35
N SER A 72 -8.34 -5.62 7.98
CA SER A 72 -9.72 -6.07 8.22
C SER A 72 -10.50 -5.05 9.05
N GLU A 73 -9.86 -4.52 10.09
CA GLU A 73 -10.43 -3.44 10.91
C GLU A 73 -10.59 -2.14 10.10
N CYS A 74 -9.60 -1.76 9.29
CA CYS A 74 -9.67 -0.54 8.47
C CYS A 74 -10.83 -0.57 7.46
N PHE A 75 -11.04 -1.70 6.79
CA PHE A 75 -12.06 -1.85 5.74
C PHE A 75 -13.40 -2.40 6.25
N GLY A 76 -13.47 -2.91 7.48
CA GLY A 76 -14.69 -3.53 8.02
C GLY A 76 -15.06 -4.86 7.35
N LEU A 77 -14.07 -5.56 6.79
CA LEU A 77 -14.23 -6.83 6.06
C LEU A 77 -13.25 -7.87 6.63
N ARG A 78 -13.58 -9.17 6.56
CA ARG A 78 -12.60 -10.22 6.87
C ARG A 78 -11.64 -10.40 5.69
N LEU A 79 -10.44 -9.85 5.83
CA LEU A 79 -9.40 -9.86 4.80
C LEU A 79 -8.29 -10.83 5.14
N GLN A 80 -7.69 -11.38 4.09
CA GLN A 80 -6.36 -11.99 4.13
C GLN A 80 -5.37 -11.02 3.50
N LEU A 81 -4.11 -11.15 3.93
CA LEU A 81 -3.00 -10.36 3.41
C LEU A 81 -1.79 -11.28 3.22
N GLU A 82 -1.16 -11.17 2.06
CA GLU A 82 0.09 -11.85 1.75
C GLU A 82 1.08 -10.85 1.16
N ASN A 83 2.36 -10.97 1.53
CA ASN A 83 3.45 -10.33 0.81
C ASN A 83 4.17 -11.38 -0.03
N ARG A 84 4.08 -11.23 -1.36
CA ARG A 84 4.74 -12.10 -2.31
C ARG A 84 5.78 -11.30 -3.08
N ASP A 85 7.05 -11.59 -2.83
CA ASP A 85 8.19 -10.96 -3.51
C ASP A 85 8.15 -9.41 -3.47
N GLY A 86 7.73 -8.84 -2.33
CA GLY A 86 7.62 -7.39 -2.15
C GLY A 86 6.29 -6.78 -2.64
N ARG A 87 5.36 -7.61 -3.12
CA ARG A 87 4.00 -7.21 -3.53
C ARG A 87 2.97 -7.60 -2.48
N TRP A 88 2.19 -6.65 -1.99
CA TRP A 88 1.10 -6.92 -1.07
C TRP A 88 -0.19 -7.31 -1.81
N LEU A 89 -0.75 -8.46 -1.49
CA LEU A 89 -2.00 -8.96 -2.05
C LEU A 89 -3.02 -9.09 -0.92
N SER A 90 -4.21 -8.53 -1.12
CA SER A 90 -5.32 -8.66 -0.17
C SER A 90 -6.59 -9.14 -0.87
N TRP A 91 -7.35 -9.98 -0.19
CA TRP A 91 -8.61 -10.53 -0.68
C TRP A 91 -9.53 -10.87 0.48
N THR A 92 -10.84 -10.95 0.21
CA THR A 92 -11.83 -11.34 1.22
C THR A 92 -11.82 -12.85 1.41
N THR A 93 -12.13 -13.28 2.63
CA THR A 93 -12.50 -14.67 2.91
C THR A 93 -13.97 -14.73 3.30
N GLY A 94 -14.67 -15.77 2.83
CA GLY A 94 -16.08 -16.02 3.16
C GLY A 94 -16.33 -16.19 4.66
#